data_AF-A0A524AS31-F1
#
_entry.id   AF-A0A524AS31-F1
#
_cell.length_a   1.000
_cell.length_b   1.000
_cell.length_c   1.000
_cell.angle_alpha   90.00
_cell.angle_beta   90.00
_cell.angle_gamma   90.00
#
_symmetry.space_group_name_H-M   'P 1'
#
loop_
_entity.id
_entity.type
_entity.pdbx_description
1 polymer ?
#
loop_
_entity_poly.entity_id
_entity_poly.type
_entity_poly.pdbx_seq_one_letter_code
_entity_poly.pdbx_strand_id
1 'polypeptide(L)' 'MAKIPEGKTVKKACPECGGDLVIRQNRTTQQHFLGCINYPRCQYTEPLPEDVKMRAMGAKRLPGF' A
#
# COMPACT_ATOMS: atom_id res chain seq x y z
N MET A 1 -13.26 -0.40 -18.14
CA MET A 1 -11.95 0.23 -17.85
C MET A 1 -11.75 0.26 -16.33
N ALA A 2 -10.69 -0.36 -15.82
CA ALA A 2 -10.48 -0.63 -14.39
C ALA A 2 -10.17 0.67 -13.62
N LYS A 3 -11.17 1.18 -12.90
CA LYS A 3 -11.05 2.33 -12.03
C LYS A 3 -10.38 1.85 -10.74
N ILE A 4 -9.06 1.97 -10.66
CA ILE A 4 -8.33 1.74 -9.40
C ILE A 4 -8.80 2.84 -8.43
N PRO A 5 -9.43 2.52 -7.29
CA PRO A 5 -9.88 3.55 -6.36
C PRO A 5 -8.66 4.34 -5.85
N GLU A 6 -8.68 5.66 -6.06
CA GLU A 6 -7.63 6.66 -5.77
C GLU A 6 -7.24 6.81 -4.28
N GLY A 7 -7.44 5.78 -3.45
CA GLY A 7 -7.33 5.92 -2.00
C GLY A 7 -5.92 5.81 -1.42
N LYS A 8 -5.01 5.03 -2.01
CA LYS A 8 -3.69 4.72 -1.40
C LYS A 8 -2.62 4.39 -2.45
N THR A 9 -2.39 5.27 -3.41
CA THR A 9 -1.15 5.24 -4.19
C THR A 9 -0.04 5.88 -3.35
N VAL A 10 1.04 5.16 -3.10
CA VAL A 10 2.21 5.74 -2.46
C VAL A 10 2.92 6.61 -3.50
N LYS A 11 3.39 7.79 -3.06
CA LYS A 11 4.14 8.75 -3.88
C LYS A 11 5.55 8.25 -4.27
N LYS A 12 5.69 6.94 -4.50
CA LYS A 12 6.91 6.24 -4.87
C LYS A 12 6.62 5.56 -6.20
N ALA A 13 7.35 5.96 -7.23
CA ALA A 13 7.35 5.28 -8.51
C ALA A 13 8.21 4.00 -8.40
N CYS A 14 7.80 2.95 -9.10
CA CYS A 14 8.57 1.71 -9.14
C CYS A 14 9.90 1.94 -9.90
N PRO A 15 11.06 1.59 -9.35
CA PRO A 15 12.33 1.74 -10.05
C PRO A 15 12.50 0.79 -11.25
N GLU A 16 11.75 -0.32 -11.29
CA GLU A 16 11.84 -1.30 -12.38
C GLU A 16 11.01 -0.93 -13.61
N CYS A 17 9.87 -0.29 -13.41
CA CYS A 17 8.92 -0.03 -14.50
C CYS A 17 8.35 1.40 -14.54
N GLY A 18 8.69 2.25 -13.57
CA GLY A 18 8.17 3.61 -13.45
C GLY A 18 6.69 3.70 -13.05
N GLY A 19 6.01 2.57 -12.86
CA GLY A 19 4.60 2.51 -12.52
C GLY A 19 4.33 2.85 -11.05
N ASP A 20 3.10 3.26 -10.76
CA ASP A 20 2.67 3.60 -9.41
C ASP A 20 2.65 2.37 -8.47
N LEU A 21 3.06 2.58 -7.22
CA LEU A 21 2.87 1.59 -6.16
C LEU A 21 1.59 1.88 -5.39
N VAL A 22 0.76 0.85 -5.23
CA VAL A 22 -0.50 0.94 -4.49
C VAL A 22 -0.46 0.09 -3.23
N ILE A 23 -1.09 0.59 -2.17
CA ILE A 23 -1.25 -0.15 -0.92
C ILE A 23 -2.38 -1.17 -1.11
N ARG A 24 -2.03 -2.45 -1.04
CA ARG A 24 -2.97 -3.56 -0.95
C ARG A 24 -3.06 -4.03 0.49
N GLN A 25 -4.25 -4.44 0.90
CA GLN A 25 -4.51 -4.99 2.23
C GLN A 25 -4.81 -6.48 2.08
N ASN A 26 -4.11 -7.31 2.83
CA ASN A 26 -4.48 -8.71 2.97
C ASN A 26 -5.69 -8.82 3.91
N ARG A 27 -6.78 -9.45 3.44
CA ARG A 27 -7.99 -9.66 4.26
C ARG A 27 -7.74 -10.62 5.43
N THR A 28 -6.84 -11.59 5.26
CA THR A 28 -6.59 -12.64 6.26
C THR A 28 -5.67 -12.16 7.38
N THR A 29 -4.60 -11.43 7.04
CA THR A 29 -3.62 -10.98 8.03
C THR A 29 -3.74 -9.49 8.38
N GLN A 30 -4.67 -8.76 7.75
CA GLN A 30 -4.82 -7.30 7.86
C GLN A 30 -3.53 -6.50 7.60
N GLN A 31 -2.54 -7.13 6.98
CA GLN A 31 -1.28 -6.49 6.64
C GLN A 31 -1.44 -5.71 5.35
N HIS A 32 -0.89 -4.50 5.36
CA HIS A 32 -0.82 -3.64 4.20
C HIS A 32 0.55 -3.78 3.56
N PHE A 33 0.59 -3.85 2.23
CA PHE A 33 1.82 -3.98 1.46
C PHE A 33 1.73 -3.15 0.17
N LEU A 34 2.88 -2.76 -0.36
CA LEU A 34 2.96 -2.05 -1.63
C LEU A 34 3.10 -3.06 -2.76
N GLY A 35 2.22 -2.95 -3.76
CA GLY A 35 2.35 -3.69 -5.02
C GLY A 35 2.33 -2.74 -6.20
N CYS A 36 3.18 -3.00 -7.19
CA CYS A 36 3.13 -2.27 -8.45
C CYS A 36 1.80 -2.52 -9.18
N ILE A 37 1.25 -1.47 -9.80
CA ILE A 37 0.03 -1.59 -10.62
C ILE A 37 0.26 -2.35 -11.93
N ASN A 38 1.51 -2.51 -12.37
CA ASN A 38 1.85 -2.96 -13.71
C ASN A 38 2.10 -4.49 -13.81
N TYR A 39 1.56 -5.28 -12.89
CA TYR A 39 1.61 -6.75 -12.93
C TYR A 39 0.84 -7.28 -14.17
N PRO A 40 1.35 -8.25 -14.97
CA PRO A 40 2.53 -9.11 -14.77
C PRO A 40 3.86 -8.54 -15.29
N ARG A 41 3.87 -7.35 -15.89
CA ARG A 41 5.09 -6.73 -16.42
C ARG A 41 6.04 -6.25 -15.33
N CYS A 42 5.53 -6.04 -14.12
CA CYS A 42 6.27 -5.54 -12.98
C CYS A 42 5.76 -6.25 -11.72
N GLN A 43 6.56 -7.17 -11.17
CA GLN A 43 6.23 -7.95 -9.96
C GLN A 43 6.77 -7.31 -8.68
N TYR A 44 7.22 -6.06 -8.76
CA TYR A 44 7.77 -5.33 -7.63
C TYR A 44 6.75 -5.17 -6.52
N THR A 45 7.11 -5.66 -5.33
CA THR A 45 6.35 -5.51 -4.09
C THR A 45 7.28 -5.11 -2.96
N GLU A 46 6.84 -4.18 -2.11
CA GLU A 46 7.62 -3.69 -0.99
C GLU A 46 6.77 -3.71 0.29
N PRO A 47 7.34 -4.06 1.46
CA PRO A 47 6.63 -3.92 2.72
C PRO A 47 6.29 -2.45 2.97
N LEU A 48 5.10 -2.21 3.54
CA LEU A 48 4.69 -0.85 3.86
C LEU A 48 5.53 -0.33 5.04
N PRO A 49 6.24 0.82 4.90
CA PRO A 49 6.99 1.38 6.01
C PRO A 49 6.06 1.71 7.18
N GLU A 50 6.54 1.49 8.42
CA GLU A 50 5.72 1.62 9.62
C GLU A 50 5.09 3.01 9.77
N ASP A 51 5.77 4.07 9.32
CA ASP A 51 5.24 5.45 9.33
C ASP A 51 3.93 5.58 8.53
N VAL A 52 3.88 4.95 7.35
CA VAL A 52 2.69 4.93 6.49
C VAL A 52 1.63 3.99 7.05
N LYS A 53 2.04 2.88 7.67
CA LYS A 53 1.13 1.93 8.34
C LYS A 53 0.34 2.61 9.46
N MET A 54 0.98 3.46 10.28
CA MET A 54 0.32 4.18 11.38
C MET A 54 -0.77 5.15 10.87
N ARG A 55 -0.51 5.85 9.77
CA ARG A 55 -1.47 6.78 9.14
C ARG A 55 -2.60 6.04 8.42
N ALA A 56 -2.28 4.89 7.83
CA ALA A 56 -3.21 4.05 7.09
C ALA A 56 -4.20 3.26 7.98
N MET A 57 -3.81 2.97 9.23
CA MET A 57 -4.52 2.04 10.12
C MET A 57 -5.32 2.75 11.22
N GLY A 58 -5.36 4.08 11.24
CA GLY A 58 -6.19 4.87 12.14
C GLY A 58 -5.86 4.59 13.60
N ALA A 59 -4.99 5.41 14.19
CA ALA A 59 -4.76 5.43 15.63
C ALA A 59 -6.10 5.53 16.39
N LYS A 60 -6.61 4.40 16.87
CA LYS A 60 -7.59 4.35 17.96
C LYS A 60 -7.20 3.28 18.97
N ARG A 61 -5.99 3.43 19.49
CA ARG A 61 -5.64 2.92 20.81
C ARG A 61 -5.18 4.12 21.62
N LEU A 62 -6.15 4.78 22.23
CA LEU A 62 -5.89 5.61 23.41
C LEU A 62 -5.89 4.64 24.59
N PRO A 63 -4.75 4.39 25.27
CA PRO A 63 -4.77 3.82 26.60
C PRO A 63 -5.00 4.94 27.62
N GLY A 64 -6.04 4.84 28.46
CA GLY A 64 -6.26 5.78 29.56
C GLY A 64 -7.69 5.75 30.14
N PHE A 65 -7.82 5.03 31.26
CA PHE A 65 -8.99 4.72 32.11
C PHE A 65 -9.87 3.54 31.67
#